data_AF-A0AAU8KJ40-F1
#
_entry.id   AF-A0AAU8KJ40-F1
#
_cell.length_a   1.000
_cell.length_b   1.000
_cell.length_c   1.000
_cell.angle_alpha   90.00
_cell.angle_beta   90.00
_cell.angle_gamma   90.00
#
_symmetry.space_group_name_H-M   'P 1'
#
loop_
_entity.id
_entity.type
_entity.pdbx_description
1 polymer ?
#
loop_
_entity_poly.entity_id
_entity_poly.type
_entity_poly.pdbx_seq_one_letter_code
_entity_poly.pdbx_strand_id
1 'polypeptide(L)' 'MASIDLDKVLDKAWADKSVPEVLAAPVSALKGVSDRQGDLLKEAFGVVTVADLAALKYVGWAQALAALDAAK' A
#
# COMPACT_ATOMS: atom_id res chain seq x y z
N MET A 1 12.96 16.30 -3.24
CA MET A 1 11.83 15.46 -3.69
C MET A 1 12.23 14.02 -3.44
N ALA A 2 11.52 13.30 -2.58
CA ALA A 2 11.75 11.88 -2.42
C ALA A 2 11.29 11.18 -3.72
N SER A 3 12.21 10.48 -4.38
CA SER A 3 11.88 9.64 -5.53
C SER A 3 11.63 8.23 -4.99
N ILE A 4 10.42 7.70 -5.19
CA ILE A 4 10.13 6.29 -4.98
C ILE A 4 10.33 5.59 -6.31
N ASP A 5 11.15 4.56 -6.28
CA ASP A 5 11.32 3.63 -7.39
C ASP A 5 10.12 2.67 -7.42
N LEU A 6 9.15 2.95 -8.29
CA LEU A 6 7.88 2.21 -8.36
C LEU A 6 8.08 0.72 -8.70
N ASP A 7 9.14 0.38 -9.45
CA ASP A 7 9.49 -1.01 -9.81
C ASP A 7 9.81 -1.90 -8.60
N LYS A 8 10.18 -1.26 -7.48
CA LYS A 8 10.54 -1.97 -6.24
C LYS A 8 9.33 -2.26 -5.37
N VAL A 9 8.26 -1.46 -5.48
CA VAL A 9 7.09 -1.52 -4.59
C VAL A 9 5.83 -2.01 -5.28
N LEU A 10 5.75 -1.90 -6.60
CA LEU A 10 4.59 -2.34 -7.38
C LEU A 10 4.85 -3.67 -8.08
N ASP A 11 3.76 -4.40 -8.33
CA ASP A 11 3.78 -5.49 -9.30
C ASP A 11 4.12 -4.95 -10.69
N LYS A 12 4.76 -5.78 -11.52
CA LYS A 12 5.22 -5.40 -12.86
C LYS A 12 4.09 -4.86 -13.74
N ALA A 13 2.85 -5.31 -13.53
CA ALA A 13 1.69 -4.78 -14.27
C ALA A 13 1.34 -3.32 -13.95
N TRP A 14 1.85 -2.78 -12.83
CA TRP A 14 1.56 -1.45 -12.31
C TRP A 14 2.77 -0.50 -12.29
N ALA A 15 3.97 -1.00 -12.61
CA ALA A 15 5.22 -0.24 -12.63
C ALA A 15 5.18 1.02 -13.52
N ASP A 16 4.56 0.92 -14.70
CA ASP A 16 4.48 2.02 -15.67
C ASP A 16 3.27 2.95 -15.45
N LYS A 17 2.53 2.78 -14.35
CA LYS A 17 1.31 3.54 -14.05
C LYS A 17 1.61 4.81 -13.26
N SER A 18 0.75 5.80 -13.44
CA SER A 18 0.82 7.02 -12.65
C SER A 18 0.40 6.77 -11.19
N VAL A 19 0.93 7.58 -10.27
CA VAL A 19 0.57 7.46 -8.83
C VAL A 19 -0.94 7.47 -8.58
N PRO A 20 -1.76 8.33 -9.23
CA PRO A 20 -3.22 8.28 -9.05
C PRO A 20 -3.84 6.96 -9.50
N GLU A 21 -3.36 6.36 -10.60
CA GLU A 21 -3.84 5.05 -11.07
C GLU A 21 -3.48 3.94 -10.08
N VAL A 22 -2.26 3.99 -9.53
CA VAL A 22 -1.79 3.04 -8.52
C VAL A 22 -2.59 3.16 -7.23
N LEU A 23 -2.94 4.38 -6.80
CA LEU A 23 -3.76 4.60 -5.62
C LEU A 23 -5.18 4.02 -5.79
N ALA A 24 -5.74 4.08 -6.99
CA ALA A 24 -7.03 3.47 -7.32
C ALA A 24 -6.95 1.95 -7.57
N ALA A 25 -5.74 1.39 -7.68
CA ALA A 25 -5.51 -0.03 -7.93
C ALA A 25 -5.89 -0.88 -6.71
N PRO A 26 -6.22 -2.17 -6.91
CA PRO A 26 -6.39 -3.11 -5.80
C PRO A 26 -5.10 -3.26 -5.00
N VAL A 27 -5.19 -3.69 -3.74
CA VAL A 27 -4.00 -3.87 -2.88
C VAL A 27 -3.01 -4.90 -3.46
N SER A 28 -3.47 -5.86 -4.28
CA SER A 28 -2.60 -6.81 -4.99
C SER A 28 -1.71 -6.15 -6.06
N ALA A 29 -1.90 -4.87 -6.38
CA ALA A 29 -0.96 -4.09 -7.17
C ALA A 29 0.37 -3.84 -6.43
N LEU A 30 0.39 -3.98 -5.10
CA LEU A 30 1.61 -3.90 -4.31
C LEU A 30 2.38 -5.22 -4.40
N LYS A 31 3.68 -5.09 -4.63
CA LYS A 31 4.57 -6.25 -4.76
C LYS A 31 4.56 -7.07 -3.47
N GLY A 32 4.35 -8.38 -3.62
CA GLY A 32 4.29 -9.31 -2.49
C GLY A 32 2.91 -9.46 -1.85
N VAL A 33 1.89 -8.79 -2.40
CA VAL A 33 0.48 -9.00 -2.04
C VAL A 33 -0.20 -9.82 -3.14
N SER A 34 -0.66 -11.01 -2.79
CA SER A 34 -1.51 -11.84 -3.66
C SER A 34 -2.98 -11.39 -3.60
N ASP A 35 -3.77 -11.76 -4.60
CA ASP A 35 -5.21 -11.47 -4.62
C ASP A 35 -5.93 -12.00 -3.38
N ARG A 36 -5.57 -13.21 -2.91
CA ARG A 36 -6.10 -13.79 -1.68
C ARG A 36 -5.83 -12.92 -0.45
N GLN A 37 -4.66 -12.30 -0.35
CA GLN A 37 -4.35 -11.39 0.76
C GLN A 37 -5.15 -10.09 0.64
N GLY A 38 -5.38 -9.61 -0.58
CA GLY A 38 -6.29 -8.49 -0.85
C GLY A 38 -7.72 -8.78 -0.39
N ASP A 39 -8.23 -9.98 -0.68
CA ASP A 39 -9.57 -10.40 -0.25
C ASP A 39 -9.70 -10.44 1.27
N LEU A 40 -8.68 -10.93 1.98
CA LEU A 40 -8.66 -10.94 3.45
C LEU A 40 -8.66 -9.52 4.04
N LEU A 41 -7.95 -8.57 3.43
CA LEU A 41 -7.95 -7.17 3.85
C LEU A 41 -9.32 -6.52 3.64
N LYS A 42 -9.98 -6.86 2.53
CA LYS A 42 -11.35 -6.44 2.25
C LYS A 42 -12.34 -7.01 3.26
N GLU A 43 -12.24 -8.29 3.57
CA GLU A 43 -13.14 -8.95 4.53
C GLU A 43 -12.95 -8.41 5.96
N ALA A 44 -11.70 -8.26 6.40
CA ALA A 44 -11.39 -7.86 7.76
C ALA A 44 -11.57 -6.35 8.02
N PHE A 45 -11.22 -5.51 7.04
CA PHE A 45 -11.11 -4.05 7.23
C PHE A 45 -11.86 -3.23 6.18
N GLY A 46 -12.49 -3.85 5.18
CA GLY A 46 -13.16 -3.14 4.08
C GLY A 46 -12.18 -2.49 3.09
N VAL A 47 -10.90 -2.86 3.13
CA VAL A 47 -9.85 -2.26 2.30
C VAL A 47 -9.82 -2.92 0.93
N VAL A 48 -10.02 -2.15 -0.13
CA VAL A 48 -10.04 -2.65 -1.52
C VAL A 48 -8.86 -2.11 -2.31
N THR A 49 -8.58 -0.82 -2.18
CA THR A 49 -7.57 -0.12 -2.97
C THR A 49 -6.31 0.21 -2.16
N VAL A 50 -5.23 0.56 -2.86
CA VAL A 50 -4.01 1.07 -2.22
C VAL A 50 -4.30 2.35 -1.43
N ALA A 51 -5.19 3.22 -1.93
CA ALA A 51 -5.64 4.41 -1.20
C ALA A 51 -6.39 4.05 0.09
N ASP A 52 -7.26 3.04 0.06
CA ASP A 52 -7.97 2.59 1.27
C ASP A 52 -7.00 2.03 2.32
N LEU A 53 -5.99 1.28 1.89
CA LEU A 53 -4.96 0.76 2.78
C LEU A 53 -4.18 1.90 3.44
N ALA A 54 -3.81 2.92 2.66
CA ALA A 54 -3.10 4.10 3.16
C ALA A 54 -3.96 4.93 4.13
N ALA A 55 -5.28 4.96 3.93
CA ALA A 55 -6.23 5.66 4.80
C ALA A 55 -6.60 4.88 6.08
N LEU A 56 -6.21 3.60 6.18
CA LEU A 56 -6.53 2.76 7.33
C LEU A 56 -5.82 3.26 8.60
N LYS A 57 -6.59 3.68 9.61
CA LYS A 57 -6.05 4.27 10.86
C LYS A 57 -4.97 3.42 11.54
N TYR A 58 -5.08 2.10 11.48
CA TYR A 58 -4.12 1.18 12.11
C TYR A 58 -2.75 1.21 11.42
N VAL A 59 -2.73 1.36 10.10
CA VAL A 59 -1.49 1.53 9.32
C VAL A 59 -0.82 2.84 9.71
N GLY A 60 -1.59 3.92 9.79
CA GLY A 60 -1.08 5.22 10.22
C GLY A 60 -0.48 5.20 11.63
N TRP A 61 -1.16 4.56 12.59
CA TRP A 61 -0.62 4.41 13.95
C TRP A 61 0.66 3.58 13.98
N ALA A 62 0.69 2.44 13.26
CA ALA A 62 1.88 1.60 13.19
C ALA A 62 3.08 2.33 12.58
N GLN A 63 2.86 3.08 11.49
CA GLN A 63 3.89 3.89 10.85
C GLN A 63 4.42 4.99 11.78
N ALA A 64 3.53 5.68 12.51
CA ALA A 64 3.92 6.71 13.46
C ALA A 64 4.77 6.14 14.61
N LEU A 65 4.39 4.98 15.15
CA LEU A 65 5.17 4.29 16.19
C LEU A 65 6.56 3.87 15.70
N ALA A 66 6.65 3.31 14.48
CA ALA A 66 7.93 2.94 13.88
C ALA A 66 8.84 4.17 13.63
N ALA A 67 8.26 5.28 13.17
CA ALA A 67 8.98 6.53 12.97
C ALA A 67 9.51 7.12 14.28
N LEU A 68 8.74 7.01 15.38
CA LEU A 68 9.17 7.47 16.70
C LEU A 68 10.36 6.65 17.24
N ASP A 69 10.35 5.33 17.05
CA ASP A 69 11.47 4.46 17.44
C ASP A 69 12.74 4.78 16.64
N ALA A 70 12.59 4.99 15.32
CA ALA A 70 13.70 5.35 14.44
C ALA A 70 14.30 6.75 14.72
N ALA A 71 13.57 7.62 15.42
CA ALA A 71 14.01 8.97 15.76
C ALA A 71 14.84 9.04 17.06
N LYS A 72 15.04 7.91 17.74
CA LYS A 72 15.91 7.78 18.92
C LYS A 72 17.37 7.64 18.54
#